data_AF-A0A164U523-F1
#
_entry.id   AF-A0A164U523-F1
#
_cell.length_a   1.000
_cell.length_b   1.000
_cell.length_c   1.000
_cell.angle_alpha   90.00
_cell.angle_beta   90.00
_cell.angle_gamma   90.00
#
_symmetry.space_group_name_H-M   'P 1'
#
loop_
_entity.id
_entity.type
_entity.pdbx_description
1 polymer ?
#
loop_
_entity_poly.entity_id
_entity_poly.type
_entity_poly.pdbx_seq_one_letter_code
_entity_poly.pdbx_strand_id
1 'polypeptide(L)'
;MEEGRLWVMDSGQASPCLDLGRITRSLADAMIVNQVDLVVIEGMGRVIHTNLHAKFKCDVLKVAVIKNRWLARRFGEEEDTFPVVFQFERKMVL
;
A
#
# COMPACT_ATOMS: atom_id res chain seq x y z
N MET A 1 15.68 10.74 -15.36
CA MET A 1 14.24 10.43 -15.61
C MET A 1 14.01 10.26 -17.13
N GLU A 2 14.99 9.76 -17.86
CA GLU A 2 15.14 10.04 -19.31
C GLU A 2 14.48 9.00 -20.23
N GLU A 3 13.83 7.97 -19.68
CA GLU A 3 13.32 6.83 -20.46
C GLU A 3 11.81 6.60 -20.32
N GLY A 4 11.05 7.57 -19.82
CA GLY A 4 9.58 7.43 -19.68
C GLY A 4 9.13 6.34 -18.70
N ARG A 5 10.02 5.86 -17.82
CA ARG A 5 9.77 4.77 -16.84
C ARG A 5 9.03 5.21 -15.57
N LEU A 6 8.69 6.49 -15.44
CA LEU A 6 7.96 7.02 -14.29
C LEU A 6 6.76 7.83 -14.79
N TRP A 7 5.57 7.46 -14.31
CA TRP A 7 4.35 8.23 -14.50
C TRP A 7 3.74 8.60 -13.17
N VAL A 8 3.26 9.84 -13.08
CA VAL A 8 2.48 10.32 -11.95
C VAL A 8 1.02 10.23 -12.36
N MET A 9 0.24 9.44 -11.64
CA MET A 9 -1.17 9.22 -11.91
C MET A 9 -1.97 9.39 -10.62
N ASP A 10 -3.15 9.97 -10.73
CA ASP A 10 -4.06 10.09 -9.59
C ASP A 10 -4.81 8.77 -9.34
N SER A 11 -5.01 8.45 -8.06
CA SER A 11 -5.74 7.24 -7.63
C SER A 11 -7.25 7.42 -7.57
N GLY A 12 -7.76 8.66 -7.65
CA GLY A 12 -9.17 9.02 -7.47
C GLY A 12 -9.61 9.16 -6.02
N GLN A 13 -8.70 9.01 -5.06
CA GLN A 13 -9.01 9.01 -3.64
C GLN A 13 -8.78 10.40 -3.03
N ALA A 14 -9.82 10.96 -2.39
CA ALA A 14 -9.73 12.23 -1.66
C ALA A 14 -9.42 12.05 -0.16
N SER A 15 -9.20 10.81 0.29
CA SER A 15 -9.01 10.46 1.70
C SER A 15 -7.55 10.04 1.96
N PRO A 16 -7.08 10.05 3.23
CA PRO A 16 -5.77 9.50 3.59
C PRO A 16 -5.68 7.97 3.46
N CYS A 17 -6.82 7.29 3.27
CA CYS A 17 -6.92 5.85 3.03
C CYS A 17 -6.94 5.54 1.52
N LEU A 18 -6.60 4.31 1.16
CA LEU A 18 -6.54 3.85 -0.23
C LEU A 18 -7.44 2.62 -0.39
N ASP A 19 -8.63 2.80 -0.96
CA ASP A 19 -9.48 1.68 -1.38
C ASP A 19 -9.08 1.25 -2.80
N LEU A 20 -8.25 0.21 -2.90
CA LEU A 20 -7.79 -0.32 -4.20
C LEU A 20 -8.91 -0.92 -5.06
N GLY A 21 -10.08 -1.24 -4.47
CA GLY A 21 -11.27 -1.65 -5.22
C GLY A 21 -11.95 -0.48 -5.94
N ARG A 22 -11.56 0.77 -5.65
CA ARG A 22 -12.18 2.00 -6.19
C ARG A 22 -11.16 3.00 -6.72
N ILE A 23 -10.11 2.51 -7.39
CA ILE A 23 -9.18 3.39 -8.10
C ILE A 23 -9.76 3.89 -9.42
N THR A 24 -9.16 4.96 -9.96
CA THR A 24 -9.50 5.46 -11.29
C THR A 24 -9.30 4.38 -12.36
N ARG A 25 -10.19 4.39 -13.36
CA ARG A 25 -10.09 3.47 -14.51
C ARG A 25 -8.76 3.63 -15.24
N SER A 26 -8.28 4.87 -15.41
CA SER A 26 -6.99 5.16 -16.05
C SER A 26 -5.81 4.55 -15.31
N LEU A 27 -5.78 4.60 -13.97
CA LEU A 27 -4.73 3.95 -13.19
C LEU A 27 -4.78 2.43 -13.32
N ALA A 28 -5.99 1.85 -13.22
CA ALA A 28 -6.17 0.41 -13.37
C ALA A 28 -5.71 -0.09 -14.76
N ASP A 29 -6.11 0.61 -15.82
CA ASP A 29 -5.72 0.27 -17.19
C ASP A 29 -4.19 0.41 -17.38
N ALA A 30 -3.57 1.46 -16.82
CA ALA A 30 -2.12 1.63 -16.86
C ALA A 30 -1.38 0.49 -16.14
N MET A 31 -1.86 0.05 -14.98
CA MET A 31 -1.26 -1.08 -14.26
C MET A 31 -1.30 -2.38 -15.09
N ILE A 32 -2.39 -2.61 -15.82
CA ILE A 32 -2.56 -3.79 -16.68
C ILE A 32 -1.64 -3.72 -17.91
N VAL A 33 -1.67 -2.60 -18.64
CA VAL A 33 -0.89 -2.40 -19.86
C VAL A 33 0.61 -2.53 -19.60
N ASN A 34 1.06 -2.07 -18.43
CA ASN A 34 2.46 -2.11 -18.03
C ASN A 34 2.84 -3.36 -17.24
N GLN A 35 1.94 -4.33 -17.16
CA GLN A 35 2.18 -5.63 -16.54
C GLN A 35 2.77 -5.51 -15.13
N VAL A 36 2.20 -4.64 -14.30
CA VAL A 36 2.69 -4.41 -12.93
C VAL A 36 2.77 -5.73 -12.17
N ASP A 37 3.98 -6.08 -11.75
CA ASP A 37 4.33 -7.31 -11.06
C ASP A 37 4.68 -7.09 -9.57
N LEU A 38 4.83 -5.82 -9.17
CA LEU A 38 5.03 -5.39 -7.79
C LEU A 38 4.18 -4.16 -7.46
N VAL A 39 3.45 -4.22 -6.35
CA VAL A 39 2.77 -3.05 -5.75
C VAL A 39 3.48 -2.65 -4.46
N VAL A 40 3.84 -1.37 -4.34
CA VAL A 40 4.36 -0.81 -3.08
C VAL A 40 3.31 0.13 -2.49
N ILE A 41 2.84 -0.16 -1.28
CA ILE A 41 1.87 0.65 -0.57
C ILE A 41 2.56 1.29 0.63
N GLU A 42 2.52 2.63 0.67
CA GLU A 42 3.15 3.42 1.72
C GLU A 42 2.13 4.20 2.54
N GLY A 43 2.34 4.19 3.86
CA GLY A 43 1.68 5.07 4.81
C GLY A 43 0.63 4.37 5.69
N MET A 44 0.48 4.82 6.93
CA MET A 44 -0.43 4.21 7.92
C MET A 44 -1.87 4.13 7.42
N GLY A 45 -2.41 5.19 6.80
CA GLY A 45 -3.76 5.21 6.24
C GLY A 45 -3.98 4.17 5.15
N ARG A 46 -3.01 4.03 4.24
CA ARG A 46 -3.12 3.13 3.08
C ARG A 46 -2.81 1.69 3.44
N VAL A 47 -1.81 1.45 4.28
CA VAL A 47 -1.42 0.11 4.71
C VAL A 47 -2.30 -0.34 5.87
N ILE A 48 -2.18 0.29 7.04
CA ILE A 48 -2.75 -0.23 8.29
C ILE A 48 -4.28 -0.15 8.29
N HIS A 49 -4.85 0.98 7.85
CA HIS A 49 -6.30 1.18 7.90
C HIS A 49 -7.07 0.50 6.77
N THR A 50 -6.47 0.31 5.59
CA THR A 50 -7.20 -0.19 4.41
C THR A 50 -6.66 -1.48 3.80
N ASN A 51 -5.34 -1.72 3.79
CA ASN A 51 -4.75 -2.81 2.98
C ASN A 51 -3.87 -3.80 3.74
N LEU A 52 -3.86 -3.78 5.08
CA LEU A 52 -2.95 -4.61 5.87
C LEU A 52 -3.10 -6.10 5.53
N HIS A 53 -4.33 -6.56 5.35
CA HIS A 53 -4.65 -7.95 5.01
C HIS A 53 -5.11 -8.14 3.56
N ALA A 54 -5.11 -7.07 2.76
CA ALA A 54 -5.47 -7.17 1.34
C ALA A 54 -4.50 -8.11 0.61
N LYS A 55 -5.06 -8.92 -0.29
CA LYS A 55 -4.34 -9.91 -1.08
C LYS A 55 -4.26 -9.49 -2.55
N PHE A 56 -3.12 -9.78 -3.17
CA PHE A 56 -2.78 -9.28 -4.49
C PHE A 56 -2.42 -10.42 -5.45
N LYS A 57 -2.67 -10.19 -6.75
CA LYS A 57 -2.30 -11.12 -7.84
C LYS A 57 -0.83 -10.95 -8.27
N CYS A 58 -0.15 -9.95 -7.73
CA CYS A 58 1.26 -9.66 -7.91
C CYS A 58 1.95 -9.59 -6.55
N ASP A 59 3.28 -9.50 -6.54
CA ASP A 59 4.02 -9.31 -5.29
C ASP A 59 3.65 -7.94 -4.70
N VAL A 60 3.66 -7.82 -3.37
CA VAL A 60 3.32 -6.56 -2.69
C VAL A 60 4.28 -6.28 -1.54
N LEU A 61 4.70 -5.03 -1.43
CA LEU A 61 5.43 -4.50 -0.29
C LEU A 61 4.57 -3.45 0.44
N LYS A 62 4.28 -3.70 1.71
CA LYS A 62 3.50 -2.82 2.57
C LYS A 62 4.44 -2.16 3.58
N VAL A 63 4.53 -0.83 3.55
CA VAL A 63 5.42 -0.05 4.42
C VAL A 63 4.65 1.03 5.15
N ALA A 64 4.70 1.05 6.48
CA ALA A 64 4.06 2.09 7.27
C ALA A 64 4.73 2.30 8.62
N VAL A 65 4.69 3.54 9.11
CA VAL A 65 4.97 3.86 10.52
C VAL A 65 3.63 4.04 11.23
N ILE A 66 3.42 3.33 12.34
CA ILE A 66 2.22 3.48 13.16
C ILE A 66 2.40 4.72 14.05
N LYS A 67 1.78 5.83 13.64
CA LYS A 67 1.91 7.15 14.31
C LYS A 67 0.85 7.38 15.40
N ASN A 68 0.01 6.39 15.68
CA ASN A 68 -1.02 6.47 16.71
C ASN A 68 -0.62 5.60 17.91
N ARG A 69 -0.40 6.21 19.08
CA ARG A 69 0.04 5.51 20.29
C ARG A 69 -0.93 4.43 20.77
N TRP A 70 -2.23 4.70 20.68
CA TRP A 70 -3.24 3.70 21.04
C TRP A 70 -3.16 2.47 20.13
N LEU A 71 -2.90 2.66 18.84
CA LEU A 71 -2.71 1.55 17.90
C LEU A 71 -1.36 0.87 18.10
N ALA A 72 -0.28 1.61 18.35
CA ALA A 72 1.06 1.06 18.62
C ALA A 72 1.03 0.05 19.78
N ARG A 73 0.33 0.36 20.87
CA ARG A 73 0.14 -0.56 22.00
C ARG A 73 -0.53 -1.88 21.63
N ARG A 74 -1.39 -1.89 20.59
CA ARG A 74 -2.02 -3.13 20.08
C ARG A 74 -1.11 -3.97 19.20
N PHE A 75 0.00 -3.41 18.73
CA PHE A 75 1.05 -4.12 18.01
C PHE A 75 2.12 -4.70 18.94
N GLY A 76 1.92 -4.63 20.27
CA GLY A 76 2.80 -5.27 21.26
C GLY A 76 3.92 -4.40 21.80
N GLU A 77 3.90 -3.09 21.54
CA GLU A 77 4.89 -2.15 22.09
C GLU A 77 4.50 -1.76 23.53
N GLU A 78 5.38 -2.03 24.51
CA GLU A 78 5.25 -1.59 25.91
C GLU A 78 5.74 -0.14 26.12
N GLU A 79 6.53 0.41 25.20
CA GLU A 79 7.11 1.75 25.26
C GLU A 79 6.41 2.77 24.31
N ASP A 80 6.73 4.07 24.47
CA ASP A 80 6.22 5.18 23.66
C ASP A 80 6.90 5.28 22.27
N THR A 81 7.04 4.15 21.59
CA THR A 81 7.65 4.01 20.26
C THR A 81 6.60 4.06 19.14
N PHE A 82 7.06 4.29 17.91
CA PHE A 82 6.23 4.24 16.71
C PHE A 82 6.66 3.07 15.82
N PRO A 83 6.01 1.90 15.94
CA PRO A 83 6.44 0.70 15.24
C PRO A 83 6.37 0.85 13.73
N VAL A 84 7.25 0.12 13.04
CA VAL A 84 7.34 0.07 11.59
C VAL A 84 6.79 -1.26 11.09
N VAL A 85 5.86 -1.18 10.14
CA VAL A 85 5.46 -2.32 9.32
C VAL A 85 6.29 -2.29 8.05
N PHE A 86 7.02 -3.38 7.81
CA PHE A 86 7.72 -3.66 6.56
C PHE A 86 7.41 -5.11 6.17
N GLN A 87 6.36 -5.28 5.37
CA GLN A 87 5.80 -6.59 5.07
C GLN A 87 5.79 -6.85 3.57
N PHE A 88 6.58 -7.83 3.14
CA PHE A 88 6.55 -8.34 1.77
C PHE A 88 5.64 -9.58 1.70
N GLU A 89 4.73 -9.60 0.74
CA GLU A 89 3.91 -10.77 0.43
C GLU A 89 4.12 -11.17 -1.04
N ARG A 90 4.41 -12.45 -1.26
CA ARG A 90 4.42 -13.06 -2.60
C ARG A 90 3.00 -13.07 -3.17
N LYS A 91 2.88 -12.95 -4.50
CA LYS A 91 1.61 -13.10 -5.22
C LYS A 91 0.87 -14.36 -4.80
N MET A 92 -0.46 -14.27 -4.73
CA MET A 92 -1.27 -15.48 -4.55
C MET A 92 -1.17 -16.36 -5.79
N VAL A 93 -0.85 -17.63 -5.58
CA VAL A 93 -1.03 -18.68 -6.58
C VAL A 93 -2.40 -19.29 -6.29
N LEU A 94 -3.33 -19.14 -7.24
CA LEU A 94 -4.63 -19.82 -7.21
C LEU A 94 -4.48 -21.28 -7.67
#